data_AF-A0A4Y9IVH7-F1
#
_entry.id   AF-A0A4Y9IVH7-F1
#
_cell.length_a   1.000
_cell.length_b   1.000
_cell.length_c   1.000
_cell.angle_alpha   90.00
_cell.angle_beta   90.00
_cell.angle_gamma   90.00
#
_symmetry.space_group_name_H-M   'P 1'
#
loop_
_entity.id
_entity.type
_entity.pdbx_description
1 polymer ?
#
loop_
_entity_poly.entity_id
_entity_poly.type
_entity_poly.pdbx_seq_one_letter_code
_entity_poly.pdbx_strand_id
1 'polypeptide(L)'
;MNTTPISFADLRNMDISNTVVVLCLIVPEDQDWDEANKFFQEDTEFAPGKNITGCHRITGNVLGDDGRWDYLFEFDHPEIPFNPIARLKFSDIKWTGDYIDNYAKDFEGND
;
A
#
# COMPACT_ATOMS: atom_id res chain seq x y z
N MET A 1 5.60 -14.03 4.43
CA MET A 1 5.48 -12.62 4.02
C MET A 1 6.34 -11.78 4.95
N ASN A 2 7.04 -10.77 4.43
CA ASN A 2 7.74 -9.79 5.29
C ASN A 2 6.74 -8.73 5.75
N THR A 3 6.68 -8.46 7.05
CA THR A 3 5.71 -7.54 7.67
C THR A 3 6.37 -6.41 8.48
N THR A 4 7.69 -6.25 8.31
CA THR A 4 8.45 -5.24 9.06
C THR A 4 7.96 -3.83 8.73
N PRO A 5 7.63 -2.97 9.71
CA PRO A 5 7.20 -1.60 9.42
C PRO A 5 8.21 -0.81 8.58
N ILE A 6 7.71 0.12 7.76
CA ILE A 6 8.55 1.05 6.97
C ILE A 6 8.28 2.50 7.42
N SER A 7 9.33 3.30 7.52
CA SER A 7 9.18 4.74 7.79
C SER A 7 8.81 5.47 6.50
N PHE A 8 8.06 6.57 6.60
CA PHE A 8 7.76 7.38 5.41
C PHE A 8 9.03 7.97 4.77
N ALA A 9 10.07 8.26 5.57
CA ALA A 9 11.36 8.74 5.07
C ALA A 9 12.07 7.69 4.20
N ASP A 10 12.02 6.41 4.59
CA ASP A 10 12.60 5.32 3.81
C ASP A 10 11.77 5.01 2.57
N LEU A 11 10.43 5.09 2.69
CA LEU A 11 9.50 4.92 1.57
C LEU A 11 9.80 5.87 0.41
N ARG A 12 10.18 7.13 0.70
CA ARG A 12 10.57 8.13 -0.31
C ARG A 12 11.80 7.74 -1.15
N ASN A 13 12.62 6.79 -0.67
CA ASN A 13 13.85 6.36 -1.34
C ASN A 13 13.75 4.94 -1.93
N MET A 14 12.58 4.30 -1.85
CA MET A 14 12.34 2.94 -2.35
C MET A 14 12.02 2.93 -3.86
N ASP A 15 12.31 1.83 -4.55
CA ASP A 15 11.73 1.56 -5.87
C ASP A 15 10.25 1.23 -5.72
N ILE A 16 9.41 2.17 -6.13
CA ILE A 16 7.96 2.08 -5.98
C ILE A 16 7.25 1.42 -7.17
N SER A 17 7.97 1.01 -8.21
CA SER A 17 7.42 0.57 -9.50
C SER A 17 6.45 -0.62 -9.40
N ASN A 18 6.60 -1.45 -8.36
CA ASN A 18 5.74 -2.62 -8.13
C ASN A 18 5.08 -2.64 -6.75
N THR A 19 4.68 -1.46 -6.27
CA THR A 19 4.06 -1.29 -4.94
C THR A 19 2.78 -0.48 -5.04
N VAL A 20 1.91 -0.63 -4.04
CA VAL A 20 0.67 0.18 -3.89
C VAL A 20 0.45 0.49 -2.42
N VAL A 21 -0.18 1.64 -2.13
CA VAL A 21 -0.61 1.99 -0.76
C VAL A 21 -2.13 1.91 -0.66
N VAL A 22 -2.62 1.26 0.38
CA VAL A 22 -4.05 1.20 0.72
C VAL A 22 -4.30 2.01 2.00
N LEU A 23 -5.26 2.92 1.93
CA LEU A 23 -5.65 3.78 3.04
C LEU A 23 -6.77 3.14 3.86
N CYS A 24 -6.76 3.36 5.18
CA CYS A 24 -7.85 2.99 6.09
C CYS A 24 -8.16 1.48 6.16
N LEU A 25 -7.21 0.62 5.81
CA LEU A 25 -7.34 -0.82 6.00
C LEU A 25 -6.66 -1.22 7.31
N ILE A 26 -7.40 -1.79 8.26
CA ILE A 26 -6.79 -2.48 9.40
C ILE A 26 -6.51 -3.91 8.93
N VAL A 27 -5.24 -4.25 8.76
CA VAL A 27 -4.83 -5.62 8.43
C VAL A 27 -4.61 -6.37 9.75
N PRO A 28 -5.45 -7.35 10.10
CA PRO A 28 -5.28 -8.15 11.31
C PRO A 28 -4.05 -9.07 11.22
N GLU A 29 -3.50 -9.47 12.37
CA GLU A 29 -2.29 -10.31 12.42
C GLU A 29 -2.50 -11.70 11.80
N ASP A 30 -3.73 -12.20 11.79
CA ASP A 30 -4.15 -13.48 11.22
C ASP A 30 -4.74 -13.34 9.81
N GLN A 31 -4.43 -12.25 9.10
CA GLN A 31 -4.92 -11.99 7.74
C GLN A 31 -4.68 -13.21 6.82
N ASP A 32 -5.76 -13.64 6.16
CA ASP A 32 -5.70 -14.61 5.07
C ASP A 32 -5.16 -13.92 3.81
N TRP A 33 -3.95 -14.30 3.41
CA TRP A 33 -3.26 -13.73 2.27
C TRP A 33 -3.74 -14.28 0.94
N ASP A 34 -4.32 -15.48 0.92
CA ASP A 34 -4.93 -16.03 -0.29
C ASP A 34 -6.22 -15.27 -0.61
N GLU A 35 -7.01 -14.93 0.42
CA GLU A 35 -8.18 -14.06 0.27
C GLU A 35 -7.78 -12.65 -0.16
N ALA A 36 -6.74 -12.06 0.44
CA ALA A 36 -6.23 -10.75 0.02
C ALA A 36 -5.76 -10.76 -1.44
N ASN A 37 -5.03 -11.80 -1.86
CA ASN A 37 -4.61 -11.98 -3.25
C ASN A 37 -5.81 -12.06 -4.19
N LYS A 38 -6.83 -12.85 -3.83
CA LYS A 38 -8.06 -12.95 -4.62
C LYS A 38 -8.76 -11.60 -4.75
N PHE A 39 -8.84 -10.83 -3.67
CA PHE A 39 -9.44 -9.49 -3.70
C PHE A 39 -8.72 -8.56 -4.70
N PHE A 40 -7.38 -8.53 -4.68
CA PHE A 40 -6.61 -7.68 -5.61
C PHE A 40 -6.59 -8.20 -7.05
N GLN A 41 -6.62 -9.52 -7.26
CA GLN A 41 -6.52 -10.12 -8.59
C GLN A 41 -7.87 -10.22 -9.31
N GLU A 42 -8.91 -10.65 -8.60
CA GLU A 42 -10.21 -11.03 -9.17
C GLU A 42 -11.29 -10.00 -8.85
N ASP A 43 -11.50 -9.68 -7.56
CA ASP A 43 -12.65 -8.87 -7.15
C ASP A 43 -12.50 -7.40 -7.58
N THR A 44 -11.29 -6.87 -7.46
CA THR A 44 -10.96 -5.51 -7.89
C THR A 44 -10.36 -5.46 -9.29
N GLU A 45 -9.83 -6.59 -9.77
CA GLU A 45 -8.99 -6.69 -10.97
C GLU A 45 -7.83 -5.66 -10.99
N PHE A 46 -7.38 -5.22 -9.81
CA PHE A 46 -6.37 -4.17 -9.66
C PHE A 46 -4.96 -4.67 -9.99
N ALA A 47 -4.63 -5.87 -9.53
CA ALA A 47 -3.31 -6.49 -9.69
C ALA A 47 -3.41 -7.87 -10.35
N PRO A 48 -4.01 -7.98 -11.56
CA PRO A 48 -4.31 -9.28 -12.17
C PRO A 48 -3.01 -10.06 -12.42
N GLY A 49 -2.98 -11.32 -11.97
CA GLY A 49 -1.82 -12.20 -12.14
C GLY A 49 -0.60 -11.86 -11.29
N LYS A 50 -0.75 -11.00 -10.27
CA LYS A 50 0.28 -10.67 -9.28
C LYS A 50 -0.13 -11.14 -7.89
N ASN A 51 0.82 -11.66 -7.12
CA ASN A 51 0.62 -12.01 -5.72
C ASN A 51 1.34 -11.03 -4.80
N ILE A 52 0.75 -10.80 -3.63
CA ILE A 52 1.33 -10.03 -2.54
C ILE A 52 2.54 -10.81 -1.97
N THR A 53 3.68 -10.14 -1.90
CA THR A 53 4.93 -10.68 -1.35
C THR A 53 5.35 -9.99 -0.05
N GLY A 54 4.82 -8.79 0.21
CA GLY A 54 5.10 -7.99 1.40
C GLY A 54 3.92 -7.07 1.76
N CYS A 55 3.80 -6.77 3.05
CA CYS A 55 2.82 -5.83 3.58
C CYS A 55 3.43 -5.04 4.74
N HIS A 56 3.53 -3.73 4.59
CA HIS A 56 4.24 -2.87 5.52
C HIS A 56 3.31 -1.78 6.03
N ARG A 57 3.16 -1.69 7.36
CA ARG A 57 2.53 -0.51 7.94
C ARG A 57 3.45 0.70 7.73
N ILE A 58 2.91 1.76 7.16
CA ILE A 58 3.59 3.05 7.02
C ILE A 58 3.46 3.80 8.35
N THR A 59 4.58 4.30 8.86
CA THR A 59 4.67 4.94 10.18
C THR A 59 5.19 6.38 10.10
N GLY A 60 5.00 7.15 11.17
CA GLY A 60 5.42 8.56 11.23
C GLY A 60 4.37 9.58 10.77
N ASN A 61 3.10 9.17 10.66
CA ASN A 61 2.01 10.10 10.35
C ASN A 61 1.70 10.95 11.60
N VAL A 62 1.99 12.25 11.52
CA VAL A 62 1.84 13.23 12.60
C VAL A 62 0.36 13.47 12.95
N LEU A 63 -0.52 13.35 11.95
CA LEU A 63 -1.97 13.47 12.09
C LEU A 63 -2.64 12.10 12.30
N GLY A 64 -1.86 11.01 12.30
CA GLY A 64 -2.33 9.63 12.28
C GLY A 64 -2.76 9.06 13.64
N ASP A 65 -2.54 9.79 14.73
CA ASP A 65 -2.96 9.41 16.08
C ASP A 65 -4.49 9.32 16.24
N ASP A 66 -5.26 9.81 15.25
CA ASP A 66 -6.73 9.71 15.17
C ASP A 66 -7.25 8.42 14.46
N GLY A 67 -6.41 7.38 14.33
CA GLY A 67 -6.88 6.03 13.97
C GLY A 67 -6.83 5.67 12.48
N ARG A 68 -6.02 6.37 11.68
CA ARG A 68 -5.76 6.01 10.27
C ARG A 68 -4.51 5.15 10.17
N TRP A 69 -4.64 3.94 9.62
CA TRP A 69 -3.52 3.07 9.29
C TRP A 69 -3.40 2.93 7.77
N ASP A 70 -2.21 3.21 7.25
CA ASP A 70 -1.88 3.11 5.84
C ASP A 70 -0.88 1.97 5.65
N TYR A 71 -1.10 1.14 4.63
CA TYR A 71 -0.29 -0.04 4.35
C TYR A 71 0.26 -0.01 2.93
N LEU A 72 1.55 -0.30 2.81
CA LEU A 72 2.23 -0.56 1.55
C LEU A 72 2.16 -2.07 1.25
N PHE A 73 1.61 -2.44 0.11
CA PHE A 73 1.67 -3.81 -0.40
C PHE A 73 2.71 -3.91 -1.52
N GLU A 74 3.58 -4.91 -1.40
CA GLU A 74 4.55 -5.30 -2.41
C GLU A 74 4.01 -6.51 -3.18
N PHE A 75 4.21 -6.51 -4.49
CA PHE A 75 3.78 -7.59 -5.37
C PHE A 75 4.97 -8.28 -6.04
N ASP A 76 4.76 -9.50 -6.52
CA ASP A 76 5.65 -10.13 -7.50
C ASP A 76 5.40 -9.57 -8.93
N HIS A 77 6.13 -10.11 -9.91
CA HIS A 77 5.94 -9.85 -11.33
C HIS A 77 5.85 -8.36 -11.73
N PRO A 78 6.92 -7.56 -11.52
CA PRO A 78 6.94 -6.13 -11.85
C PRO A 78 6.70 -5.84 -13.34
N GLU A 79 6.92 -6.82 -14.23
CA GLU A 79 6.65 -6.74 -15.66
C GLU A 79 5.16 -6.68 -16.02
N ILE A 80 4.28 -7.17 -15.13
CA ILE A 80 2.84 -7.09 -15.32
C ILE A 80 2.37 -5.69 -14.87
N PRO A 81 1.66 -4.91 -15.69
CA PRO A 81 1.14 -3.63 -15.24
C PRO A 81 -0.08 -3.82 -14.33
N PHE A 82 -0.20 -2.98 -13.29
CA PHE A 82 -1.45 -2.83 -12.55
C PHE A 82 -2.56 -2.25 -13.44
N ASN A 83 -3.82 -2.54 -13.12
CA ASN A 83 -4.98 -2.03 -13.85
C ASN A 83 -5.32 -0.59 -13.39
N PRO A 84 -5.07 0.43 -14.22
CA PRO A 84 -5.28 1.82 -13.82
C PRO A 84 -6.76 2.20 -13.66
N ILE A 85 -7.68 1.46 -14.30
CA ILE A 85 -9.11 1.71 -14.22
C ILE A 85 -9.69 1.19 -12.90
N ALA A 86 -9.21 0.04 -12.42
CA ALA A 86 -9.62 -0.51 -11.13
C ALA A 86 -9.38 0.51 -10.00
N ARG A 87 -8.25 1.20 -10.01
CA ARG A 87 -7.93 2.27 -9.04
C ARG A 87 -8.97 3.40 -8.99
N LEU A 88 -9.58 3.74 -10.13
CA LEU A 88 -10.61 4.80 -10.17
C LEU A 88 -11.91 4.37 -9.49
N LYS A 89 -12.16 3.05 -9.38
CA LYS A 89 -13.33 2.48 -8.72
C LYS A 89 -13.12 2.32 -7.22
N PHE A 90 -11.89 2.08 -6.78
CA PHE A 90 -11.53 1.86 -5.37
C PHE A 90 -10.69 3.02 -4.85
N SER A 91 -11.35 4.03 -4.27
CA SER A 91 -10.71 5.28 -3.82
C SER A 91 -9.59 5.08 -2.81
N ASP A 92 -9.60 3.97 -2.07
CA ASP A 92 -8.66 3.71 -0.99
C ASP A 92 -7.35 3.11 -1.48
N ILE A 93 -7.31 2.62 -2.73
CA ILE A 93 -6.10 2.10 -3.38
C ILE A 93 -5.40 3.24 -4.11
N LYS A 94 -4.15 3.54 -3.73
CA LYS A 94 -3.35 4.64 -4.25
C LYS A 94 -2.05 4.13 -4.86
N TRP A 95 -1.63 4.72 -5.99
CA TRP A 95 -0.24 4.56 -6.42
C TRP A 95 0.68 5.06 -5.32
N THR A 96 1.76 4.33 -5.07
CA THR A 96 2.71 4.72 -4.03
C THR A 96 3.30 6.11 -4.30
N GLY A 97 3.57 6.44 -5.57
CA GLY A 97 4.05 7.78 -5.96
C GLY A 97 3.02 8.89 -5.64
N ASP A 98 1.77 8.72 -6.09
CA ASP A 98 0.69 9.66 -5.77
C ASP A 98 0.49 9.80 -4.26
N TYR A 99 0.66 8.71 -3.49
CA TYR A 99 0.56 8.75 -2.04
C TYR A 99 1.70 9.58 -1.43
N ILE A 100 2.95 9.34 -1.84
CA ILE A 100 4.11 10.10 -1.37
C ILE A 100 3.89 11.59 -1.62
N ASP A 101 3.52 11.97 -2.85
CA ASP A 101 3.38 13.37 -3.25
C ASP A 101 2.22 14.07 -2.53
N ASN A 102 1.07 13.41 -2.41
CA ASN A 102 -0.13 14.03 -1.87
C ASN A 102 -0.15 14.07 -0.34
N TYR A 103 0.47 13.10 0.33
CA TYR A 103 0.42 12.95 1.78
C TYR A 103 1.74 13.29 2.47
N ALA A 104 2.78 13.74 1.74
CA ALA A 104 4.07 14.10 2.31
C ALA A 104 4.00 14.99 3.57
N LYS A 105 3.10 15.97 3.57
CA LYS A 105 2.92 16.93 4.67
C LYS A 105 2.37 16.31 5.95
N ASP A 106 1.63 15.21 5.84
CA ASP A 106 1.10 14.48 7.00
C ASP A 106 2.22 13.79 7.80
N PHE A 107 3.41 13.66 7.21
CA PHE A 107 4.59 12.99 7.78
C PHE A 107 5.76 13.96 8.01
N GLU A 108 5.60 15.23 7.64
CA GLU A 108 6.58 16.29 7.89
C GLU A 108 6.28 16.94 9.23
N GLY A 109 6.84 16.39 10.31
CA GLY A 109 6.75 17.00 11.64
C GLY A 109 7.03 16.05 12.79
N ASN A 110 8.26 16.03 13.27
CA ASN A 110 8.63 16.03 14.69
C ASN A 110 10.16 15.96 14.76
N ASP A 111 10.80 17.12 14.64
CA ASP A 111 12.05 17.38 15.38
C ASP A 111 11.70 17.64 16.85
#